data_AF-A0A135I9S9-F1
#
_entry.id   AF-A0A135I9S9-F1
#
_cell.length_a   1.000
_cell.length_b   1.000
_cell.length_c   1.000
_cell.angle_alpha   90.00
_cell.angle_beta   90.00
_cell.angle_gamma   90.00
#
_symmetry.space_group_name_H-M   'P 1'
#
loop_
_entity.id
_entity.type
_entity.pdbx_description
1 polymer ?
#
loop_
_entity_poly.entity_id
_entity_poly.type
_entity_poly.pdbx_seq_one_letter_code
_entity_poly.pdbx_strand_id
1 'polypeptide(L)'
;MEKIELTNEYIEQVSEQFKLWANFLNTGIGLLSFTLAIACMGTESPTINAVLSLIVMFFVRISGSQYFPHEIQQLRAKAKSDEKAKIILMGLEQKYFGFKTNFTMYPMFVFGLFFLIAVSMSTSIAKFLPWWGTYVGL
;
A
#
# COMPACT_ATOMS: atom_id res chain seq x y z
N MET A 1 -17.12 -4.12 30.39
CA MET A 1 -16.96 -4.62 29.01
C MET A 1 -17.68 -3.64 28.09
N GLU A 2 -16.93 -2.86 27.32
CA GLU A 2 -17.52 -1.94 26.34
C GLU A 2 -18.07 -2.77 25.17
N LYS A 3 -19.39 -2.73 24.97
CA LYS A 3 -20.03 -3.45 23.87
C LYS A 3 -19.64 -2.76 22.56
N ILE A 4 -18.99 -3.49 21.65
CA ILE A 4 -18.85 -3.05 20.27
C ILE A 4 -20.24 -3.15 19.64
N GLU A 5 -20.95 -2.03 19.56
CA GLU A 5 -22.21 -1.90 18.83
C GLU A 5 -21.93 -1.34 17.45
N LEU A 6 -22.37 -2.04 16.41
CA LEU A 6 -22.28 -1.61 15.02
C LEU A 6 -23.33 -0.51 14.78
N THR A 7 -23.03 0.69 15.25
CA THR A 7 -23.83 1.89 14.95
C THR A 7 -23.40 2.48 13.62
N ASN A 8 -24.26 3.28 12.99
CA ASN A 8 -23.90 4.01 11.78
C ASN A 8 -22.72 4.97 12.02
N GLU A 9 -22.69 5.60 13.19
CA GLU A 9 -21.61 6.48 13.63
C GLU A 9 -20.26 5.73 13.72
N TYR A 10 -20.26 4.53 14.30
CA TYR A 10 -19.06 3.69 14.33
C TYR A 10 -18.56 3.34 12.93
N ILE A 11 -19.45 2.96 12.02
CA ILE A 11 -19.08 2.63 10.64
C ILE A 11 -18.50 3.85 9.92
N GLU A 12 -19.05 5.04 10.16
CA GLU A 12 -18.57 6.30 9.61
C GLU A 12 -17.16 6.64 10.10
N GLN A 13 -16.93 6.59 11.43
CA GLN A 13 -15.60 6.80 12.02
C GLN A 13 -14.55 5.85 11.46
N VAL A 14 -14.88 4.57 11.32
CA VAL A 14 -14.00 3.59 10.70
C VAL A 14 -13.73 3.95 9.24
N SER A 15 -14.76 4.34 8.49
CA SER A 15 -14.60 4.76 7.10
C SER A 15 -13.67 5.96 6.95
N GLU A 16 -13.70 6.92 7.87
CA GLU A 16 -12.81 8.08 7.84
C GLU A 16 -11.34 7.69 8.08
N GLN A 17 -11.07 6.79 9.03
CA GLN A 17 -9.73 6.25 9.24
C GLN A 17 -9.18 5.59 7.97
N PHE A 18 -10.02 4.83 7.26
CA PHE A 18 -9.63 4.21 5.99
C PHE A 18 -9.42 5.22 4.86
N LYS A 19 -10.17 6.33 4.83
CA LYS A 19 -9.92 7.42 3.86
C LYS A 19 -8.57 8.08 4.11
N LEU A 20 -8.23 8.37 5.38
CA LEU A 20 -6.91 8.91 5.74
C LEU A 20 -5.78 7.96 5.36
N TRP A 21 -5.96 6.67 5.64
CA TRP A 21 -5.02 5.63 5.23
C TRP A 21 -4.87 5.54 3.71
N ALA A 22 -5.99 5.59 2.97
CA ALA A 22 -5.99 5.58 1.51
C ALA A 22 -5.25 6.78 0.92
N ASN A 23 -5.46 7.97 1.47
CA ASN A 23 -4.78 9.19 1.04
C ASN A 23 -3.28 9.10 1.28
N PHE A 24 -2.86 8.59 2.46
CA PHE A 24 -1.46 8.36 2.74
C PHE A 24 -0.84 7.33 1.77
N LEU A 25 -1.52 6.22 1.50
CA LEU A 25 -1.02 5.22 0.56
C LEU A 25 -0.94 5.75 -0.86
N ASN A 26 -1.97 6.41 -1.37
CA ASN A 26 -2.00 6.90 -2.75
C ASN A 26 -1.01 8.04 -2.99
N THR A 27 -0.97 9.02 -2.09
CA THR A 27 -0.14 10.21 -2.28
C THR A 27 1.25 10.01 -1.68
N GLY A 28 1.32 9.54 -0.44
CA GLY A 28 2.59 9.37 0.27
C GLY A 28 3.42 8.21 -0.26
N ILE A 29 2.80 7.09 -0.64
CA ILE A 29 3.55 5.94 -1.16
C ILE A 29 3.45 5.84 -2.69
N GLY A 30 2.24 5.84 -3.23
CA GLY A 30 1.99 5.62 -4.65
C GLY A 30 2.61 6.66 -5.56
N LEU A 31 2.21 7.92 -5.39
CA LEU A 31 2.71 9.03 -6.21
C LEU A 31 4.23 9.17 -6.08
N LEU A 32 4.78 9.10 -4.85
CA LEU A 32 6.23 9.15 -4.64
C LEU A 32 6.94 7.98 -5.34
N SER A 33 6.45 6.75 -5.20
CA SER A 33 7.03 5.58 -5.86
C SER A 33 7.04 5.74 -7.38
N PHE A 34 5.94 6.26 -7.95
CA PHE A 34 5.85 6.54 -9.38
C PHE A 34 6.87 7.59 -9.83
N THR A 35 6.99 8.71 -9.10
CA THR A 35 7.97 9.75 -9.43
C THR A 35 9.41 9.25 -9.33
N LEU A 36 9.72 8.43 -8.32
CA LEU A 36 11.04 7.83 -8.16
C LEU A 36 11.33 6.83 -9.27
N ALA A 37 10.35 6.05 -9.70
CA ALA A 37 10.49 5.12 -10.81
C ALA A 37 10.85 5.86 -12.11
N ILE A 38 10.13 6.95 -12.43
CA ILE A 38 10.45 7.81 -13.58
C ILE A 38 11.86 8.39 -13.47
N ALA A 39 12.21 8.93 -12.29
CA ALA A 39 13.53 9.50 -12.08
C ALA A 39 14.65 8.46 -12.27
N CYS A 40 14.47 7.24 -11.75
CA CYS A 40 15.45 6.16 -11.86
C CYS A 40 15.67 5.72 -13.32
N MET A 41 14.62 5.66 -14.15
CA MET A 41 14.75 5.29 -15.57
C MET A 41 15.68 6.23 -16.35
N GLY A 42 15.79 7.50 -15.94
CA GLY A 42 16.67 8.48 -16.59
C GLY A 42 18.12 8.44 -16.12
N THR A 43 18.51 7.51 -15.25
CA THR A 43 19.86 7.44 -14.68
C THR A 43 20.73 6.40 -15.36
N GLU A 44 22.06 6.46 -15.16
CA GLU A 44 23.01 5.46 -15.66
C GLU A 44 22.86 4.08 -15.00
N SER A 45 22.15 3.99 -13.86
CA SER A 45 21.94 2.73 -13.13
C SER A 45 20.50 2.62 -12.61
N PRO A 46 19.49 2.48 -13.50
CA PRO A 46 18.08 2.52 -13.14
C PRO A 46 17.69 1.47 -12.09
N THR A 47 18.17 0.24 -12.24
CA THR A 47 17.87 -0.86 -11.32
C THR A 47 18.37 -0.56 -9.90
N ILE A 48 19.64 -0.15 -9.76
CA ILE A 48 20.27 0.11 -8.45
C ILE A 48 19.56 1.27 -7.75
N ASN A 49 19.30 2.36 -8.48
CA ASN A 49 18.62 3.53 -7.95
C ASN A 49 17.18 3.22 -7.55
N ALA A 50 16.48 2.36 -8.30
CA ALA A 50 15.13 1.92 -7.94
C ALA A 50 15.13 1.02 -6.69
N VAL A 51 16.12 0.15 -6.51
CA VAL A 51 16.28 -0.64 -5.27
C VAL A 51 16.51 0.26 -4.06
N LEU A 52 17.40 1.25 -4.17
CA LEU A 52 17.62 2.23 -3.11
C LEU A 52 16.35 3.04 -2.81
N SER A 53 15.62 3.41 -3.86
CA SER A 53 14.33 4.09 -3.74
C SER A 53 13.29 3.24 -3.00
N LEU A 54 13.23 1.93 -3.25
CA LEU A 54 12.36 1.02 -2.49
C LEU A 54 12.72 0.96 -1.01
N ILE A 55 14.01 1.00 -0.66
CA ILE A 55 14.45 1.10 0.74
C ILE A 55 13.94 2.39 1.38
N VAL A 56 14.05 3.52 0.68
CA VAL A 56 13.48 4.80 1.15
C VAL A 56 11.96 4.70 1.33
N MET A 57 11.25 4.12 0.36
CA MET A 57 9.80 3.94 0.45
C MET A 57 9.38 3.05 1.62
N PHE A 58 10.20 2.05 1.98
CA PHE A 58 9.98 1.24 3.17
C PHE A 58 10.06 2.09 4.45
N PHE A 59 11.04 2.98 4.57
CA PHE A 59 11.11 3.91 5.72
C PHE A 59 9.95 4.91 5.73
N VAL A 60 9.55 5.47 4.59
CA VAL A 60 8.37 6.34 4.49
C VAL A 60 7.12 5.60 4.97
N ARG A 61 6.96 4.32 4.60
CA ARG A 61 5.87 3.47 5.08
C ARG A 61 5.90 3.24 6.58
N ILE A 62 7.08 3.06 7.19
CA ILE A 62 7.23 2.95 8.66
C ILE A 62 6.83 4.27 9.33
N SER A 63 7.32 5.40 8.84
CA SER A 63 6.98 6.72 9.38
C SER A 63 5.48 7.03 9.28
N GLY A 64 4.81 6.56 8.22
CA GLY A 64 3.37 6.68 8.07
C GLY A 64 2.54 5.64 8.81
N SER A 65 3.13 4.79 9.66
CA SER A 65 2.40 3.77 10.42
C SER A 65 1.28 4.34 11.29
N GLN A 66 1.41 5.59 11.74
CA GLN A 66 0.39 6.32 12.50
C GLN A 66 -0.93 6.52 11.75
N TYR A 67 -0.93 6.50 10.41
CA TYR A 67 -2.14 6.62 9.60
C TYR A 67 -2.90 5.30 9.47
N PHE A 68 -2.33 4.18 9.93
CA PHE A 68 -2.99 2.90 9.85
C PHE A 68 -4.24 2.90 10.75
N PRO A 69 -5.41 2.41 10.29
CA PRO A 69 -6.65 2.49 11.05
C PRO A 69 -6.52 1.82 12.43
N HIS A 70 -6.67 2.62 13.49
CA HIS A 70 -6.52 2.16 14.87
C HIS A 70 -7.57 1.11 15.23
N GLU A 71 -8.78 1.22 14.67
CA GLU A 71 -9.85 0.27 14.93
C GLU A 71 -9.47 -1.16 14.52
N ILE A 72 -8.80 -1.32 13.37
CA ILE A 72 -8.31 -2.63 12.91
C ILE A 72 -7.25 -3.18 13.86
N GLN A 73 -6.37 -2.34 14.39
CA GLN A 73 -5.36 -2.77 15.36
C GLN A 73 -6.03 -3.29 16.64
N GLN A 74 -7.01 -2.55 17.15
CA GLN A 74 -7.76 -2.96 18.34
C GLN A 74 -8.55 -4.26 18.10
N LEU A 75 -9.26 -4.35 16.98
CA LEU A 75 -10.04 -5.55 16.62
C LEU A 75 -9.15 -6.78 16.45
N ARG A 76 -7.94 -6.64 15.87
CA ARG A 76 -6.95 -7.74 15.79
C ARG A 76 -6.50 -8.23 17.17
N ALA A 77 -6.34 -7.34 18.14
CA ALA A 77 -6.02 -7.74 19.50
C ALA A 77 -7.20 -8.46 20.18
N LYS A 78 -8.43 -7.95 20.00
CA LYS A 78 -9.67 -8.48 20.60
C LYS A 78 -10.13 -9.80 19.97
N ALA A 79 -9.93 -10.00 18.66
CA ALA A 79 -10.33 -11.19 17.92
C ALA A 79 -9.66 -12.50 18.39
N LYS A 80 -8.62 -12.41 19.22
CA LYS A 80 -7.98 -13.58 19.85
C LYS A 80 -8.87 -14.25 20.91
N SER A 81 -9.77 -13.50 21.53
CA SER A 81 -10.61 -13.97 22.64
C SER A 81 -12.10 -13.72 22.44
N ASP A 82 -12.50 -12.95 21.42
CA ASP A 82 -13.90 -12.61 21.14
C ASP A 82 -14.27 -12.93 19.68
N GLU A 83 -15.17 -13.89 19.48
CA GLU A 83 -15.66 -14.30 18.17
C GLU A 83 -16.45 -13.18 17.48
N LYS A 84 -17.15 -12.31 18.22
CA LYS A 84 -17.84 -11.15 17.64
C LYS A 84 -16.84 -10.17 17.05
N ALA A 85 -15.77 -9.87 17.79
CA ALA A 85 -14.70 -8.99 17.30
C ALA A 85 -14.02 -9.56 16.05
N LYS A 86 -13.84 -10.88 15.99
CA LYS A 86 -13.30 -11.58 14.82
C LYS A 86 -14.20 -11.47 13.58
N ILE A 87 -15.52 -11.65 13.74
CA ILE A 87 -16.48 -11.49 12.64
C ILE A 87 -16.46 -10.05 12.10
N ILE A 88 -16.46 -9.05 13.00
CA ILE A 88 -16.38 -7.63 12.60
C ILE A 88 -15.08 -7.35 11.85
N LEU A 89 -13.94 -7.84 12.37
CA LEU A 89 -12.63 -7.69 11.74
C LEU A 89 -12.63 -8.27 10.31
N MET A 90 -13.13 -9.50 10.13
CA MET A 90 -13.20 -10.13 8.81
C MET A 90 -14.03 -9.30 7.82
N GLY A 91 -15.17 -8.77 8.25
CA GLY A 91 -16.02 -7.91 7.42
C GLY A 91 -15.32 -6.61 7.01
N LEU A 92 -14.61 -5.96 7.94
CA LEU A 92 -13.85 -4.75 7.65
C LEU A 92 -12.64 -5.02 6.74
N GLU A 93 -11.92 -6.11 6.98
CA GLU A 93 -10.77 -6.49 6.14
C GLU A 93 -11.20 -6.83 4.72
N GLN A 94 -12.30 -7.56 4.56
CA GLN A 94 -12.87 -7.83 3.24
C GLN A 94 -13.31 -6.55 2.53
N LYS A 95 -13.95 -5.60 3.25
CA LYS A 95 -14.43 -4.34 2.67
C LYS A 95 -13.28 -3.42 2.25
N TYR A 96 -12.27 -3.25 3.10
CA TYR A 96 -11.25 -2.21 2.92
C TYR A 96 -9.88 -2.69 2.44
N PHE A 97 -9.57 -3.98 2.56
CA PHE A 97 -8.33 -4.59 2.04
C PHE A 97 -8.58 -5.65 0.96
N GLY A 98 -9.84 -5.88 0.59
CA GLY A 98 -10.20 -6.80 -0.49
C GLY A 98 -9.59 -6.40 -1.83
N PHE A 99 -9.44 -7.39 -2.73
CA PHE A 99 -8.81 -7.21 -4.04
C PHE A 99 -9.42 -6.06 -4.84
N LYS A 100 -10.77 -6.00 -4.94
CA LYS A 100 -11.47 -4.92 -5.64
C LYS A 100 -11.13 -3.55 -5.05
N THR A 101 -11.10 -3.45 -3.73
CA THR A 101 -10.81 -2.21 -3.01
C THR A 101 -9.38 -1.73 -3.27
N ASN A 102 -8.42 -2.63 -3.45
CA ASN A 102 -7.05 -2.23 -3.79
C ASN A 102 -6.98 -1.43 -5.11
N PHE A 103 -7.80 -1.79 -6.10
CA PHE A 103 -7.83 -1.07 -7.39
C PHE A 103 -8.77 0.13 -7.43
N THR A 104 -9.75 0.23 -6.51
CA THR A 104 -10.67 1.39 -6.48
C THR A 104 -10.30 2.44 -5.44
N MET A 105 -9.77 2.03 -4.29
CA MET A 105 -9.44 2.90 -3.16
C MET A 105 -7.94 3.19 -3.07
N TYR A 106 -7.07 2.26 -3.50
CA TYR A 106 -5.62 2.44 -3.49
C TYR A 106 -4.97 2.40 -4.89
N PRO A 107 -5.56 2.99 -5.96
CA PRO A 107 -5.08 2.80 -7.32
C PRO A 107 -3.65 3.33 -7.53
N MET A 108 -3.36 4.54 -7.03
CA MET A 108 -2.04 5.15 -7.18
C MET A 108 -0.98 4.43 -6.37
N PHE A 109 -1.34 3.93 -5.19
CA PHE A 109 -0.46 3.08 -4.40
C PHE A 109 -0.05 1.83 -5.17
N VAL A 110 -1.02 1.08 -5.68
CA VAL A 110 -0.78 -0.16 -6.42
C VAL A 110 0.06 0.12 -7.67
N PHE A 111 -0.37 1.11 -8.47
CA PHE A 111 0.30 1.44 -9.73
C PHE A 111 1.73 1.96 -9.52
N GLY A 112 1.91 2.94 -8.64
CA GLY A 112 3.22 3.56 -8.43
C GLY A 112 4.23 2.60 -7.80
N LEU A 113 3.81 1.81 -6.82
CA LEU A 113 4.69 0.82 -6.20
C LEU A 113 5.04 -0.30 -7.18
N PHE A 114 4.06 -0.81 -7.93
CA PHE A 114 4.30 -1.82 -8.96
C PHE A 114 5.29 -1.32 -10.02
N PHE A 115 5.14 -0.07 -10.46
CA PHE A 115 6.04 0.50 -11.45
C PHE A 115 7.47 0.63 -10.94
N LEU A 116 7.66 1.10 -9.70
CA LEU A 116 8.98 1.16 -9.08
C LEU A 116 9.62 -0.23 -8.93
N ILE A 117 8.84 -1.24 -8.55
CA ILE A 117 9.28 -2.65 -8.48
C ILE A 117 9.67 -3.18 -9.88
N ALA A 118 8.93 -2.82 -10.92
CA ALA A 118 9.26 -3.19 -12.29
C ALA A 118 10.60 -2.58 -12.73
N VAL A 119 10.85 -1.31 -12.40
CA VAL A 119 12.15 -0.66 -12.67
C VAL A 119 13.27 -1.31 -11.84
N SER A 120 13.03 -1.67 -10.58
CA SER A 120 14.04 -2.33 -9.74
C SER A 120 14.37 -3.76 -10.19
N MET A 121 13.52 -4.39 -11.00
CA MET A 121 13.75 -5.71 -11.57
C MET A 121 14.08 -5.67 -13.06
N SER A 122 14.22 -4.49 -13.66
CA SER A 122 14.34 -4.30 -15.10
C SER A 122 15.49 -5.08 -15.74
N THR A 123 16.67 -5.19 -15.10
CA THR A 123 17.79 -6.01 -15.57
C THR A 123 17.48 -7.50 -15.60
N SER A 124 16.77 -8.02 -14.60
CA SER A 124 16.31 -9.40 -14.58
C SER A 124 15.22 -9.63 -15.62
N ILE A 125 14.30 -8.68 -15.80
CA ILE A 125 13.24 -8.77 -16.81
C ILE A 125 13.86 -8.74 -18.22
N ALA A 126 14.84 -7.88 -18.48
CA ALA A 126 15.52 -7.78 -19.77
C ALA A 126 16.21 -9.10 -20.19
N LYS A 127 16.69 -9.90 -19.23
CA LYS A 127 17.25 -11.23 -19.51
C LYS A 127 16.22 -12.21 -20.07
N PHE A 128 14.95 -12.10 -19.68
CA PHE A 128 13.86 -12.95 -20.17
C PHE A 128 13.09 -12.31 -21.34
N LEU A 129 13.07 -10.98 -21.39
CA LEU A 129 12.32 -10.18 -22.36
C LEU A 129 13.24 -9.04 -22.87
N PRO A 130 14.08 -9.29 -23.90
CA PRO A 130 15.10 -8.35 -24.36
C PRO A 130 14.56 -6.98 -24.80
N TRP A 131 13.39 -6.96 -25.44
CA TRP A 131 12.64 -5.75 -25.79
C TRP A 131 12.33 -4.82 -24.61
N TRP A 132 12.20 -5.34 -23.39
CA TRP A 132 11.98 -4.52 -22.20
C TRP A 132 13.19 -3.65 -21.87
N GLY A 133 14.41 -4.16 -22.04
CA GLY A 133 15.65 -3.43 -21.73
C GLY A 133 15.77 -2.10 -22.48
N THR A 134 15.34 -2.07 -23.74
CA THR A 134 15.35 -0.85 -24.58
C THR A 134 14.50 0.29 -24.04
N TYR A 135 13.43 0.00 -23.30
CA TYR A 135 12.53 1.03 -22.72
C TYR A 135 13.02 1.56 -21.37
N VAL A 136 13.89 0.82 -20.67
CA VAL A 136 14.38 1.20 -19.33
C VAL A 136 15.81 1.71 -19.34
N GLY A 137 16.40 1.91 -20.52
CA GLY A 137 17.77 2.40 -20.68
C GLY A 137 18.84 1.38 -20.27
N LEU A 138 18.55 0.09 -20.44
CA LEU A 138 19.45 -1.04 -20.12
C LEU A 138 20.06 -1.68 -21.37
#